data_AF-A0A2G2H006-F1
#
_entry.id   AF-A0A2G2H006-F1
#
_cell.length_a   1.000
_cell.length_b   1.000
_cell.length_c   1.000
_cell.angle_alpha   90.00
_cell.angle_beta   90.00
_cell.angle_gamma   90.00
#
_symmetry.space_group_name_H-M   'P 1'
#
loop_
_entity.id
_entity.type
_entity.pdbx_description
1 polymer ?
#
loop_
_entity_poly.entity_id
_entity_poly.type
_entity_poly.pdbx_seq_one_letter_code
_entity_poly.pdbx_strand_id
1 'polypeptide(L)'
;MSMFRWCSTLSLLASLLALPSAVHSDDNSNTLSQLRADLSQGQLGALLQRQDIVPLPASTIKPWVQAQPIDRFAITGFNESDSRFAARVRLHFPDGAISFLRLEGAPANPYTLTDWYDYSSGMRLTALLEEGRWLQSEAGKAFLEALGESPNQARVANLAQGRPAALKLWLTQCLGKPCERIAVEHQLESEQPMVWLLRRAIASGGMDQYQQQHDTLLTALGDDPYLWWLEGQYALEYQQCAWLASPLREAWLRHQEVLVLADVALQCTLNHTPEKTAFGTALTRQLPVATIMDSVTAFFAAHNRSVPENWRRWGQTYLSPIPPSDQE
;
A
#
# COMPACT_ATOMS: atom_id res chain seq x y z
N MET A 1 -2.31 -22.71 -15.36
CA MET A 1 -0.84 -22.56 -15.50
C MET A 1 -0.61 -21.08 -15.72
N SER A 2 -0.12 -20.23 -14.81
CA SER A 2 0.71 -20.39 -13.62
C SER A 2 -0.01 -19.86 -12.37
N MET A 3 -0.11 -20.68 -11.33
CA MET A 3 -0.42 -20.21 -9.97
C MET A 3 0.91 -20.10 -9.24
N PHE A 4 1.57 -18.95 -9.31
CA PHE A 4 2.65 -18.63 -8.37
C PHE A 4 2.01 -18.24 -7.04
N ARG A 5 1.65 -19.25 -6.23
CA ARG A 5 1.44 -19.09 -4.80
C ARG A 5 2.81 -18.76 -4.20
N TRP A 6 3.08 -17.49 -3.92
CA TRP A 6 4.18 -17.08 -3.04
C TRP A 6 3.78 -17.38 -1.59
N CYS A 7 3.69 -18.68 -1.26
CA CYS A 7 3.70 -19.13 0.12
C CYS A 7 5.15 -19.18 0.59
N SER A 8 5.68 -18.10 1.17
CA SER A 8 6.82 -18.10 2.09
C SER A 8 7.01 -16.72 2.75
N THR A 9 5.97 -16.17 3.37
CA THR A 9 6.06 -14.99 4.25
C THR A 9 6.03 -15.42 5.71
N LEU A 10 6.96 -16.28 6.14
CA LEU A 10 7.05 -16.72 7.54
C LEU A 10 8.52 -16.94 7.89
N SER A 11 9.26 -15.86 8.15
CA SER A 11 10.51 -15.88 8.94
C SER A 11 10.93 -14.52 9.51
N LEU A 12 10.33 -13.40 9.09
CA LEU A 12 10.65 -12.07 9.62
C LEU A 12 9.77 -11.59 10.80
N LEU A 13 8.82 -12.40 11.28
CA LEU A 13 7.77 -11.92 12.22
C LEU A 13 7.78 -12.55 13.63
N ALA A 14 8.73 -13.41 13.97
CA ALA A 14 8.67 -14.12 15.26
C ALA A 14 9.42 -13.47 16.43
N SER A 15 10.08 -12.32 16.26
CA SER A 15 10.78 -11.67 17.38
C SER A 15 10.91 -10.17 17.15
N LEU A 16 10.04 -9.38 17.79
CA LEU A 16 10.32 -8.06 18.39
C LEU A 16 8.99 -7.38 18.77
N LEU A 17 8.42 -7.83 19.89
CA LEU A 17 7.51 -7.03 20.71
C LEU A 17 8.36 -6.04 21.52
N ALA A 18 8.53 -4.80 21.03
CA ALA A 18 8.75 -3.60 21.83
C ALA A 18 8.81 -2.35 20.93
N LEU A 19 7.83 -1.45 21.10
CA LEU A 19 7.84 -0.07 20.61
C LEU A 19 8.94 0.74 21.32
N PRO A 20 9.39 1.85 20.70
CA PRO A 20 8.85 3.13 21.13
C PRO A 20 8.41 4.02 19.96
N SER A 21 7.20 4.56 20.11
CA SER A 21 6.68 5.69 19.36
C SER A 21 7.36 6.97 19.83
N ALA A 22 7.90 7.80 18.92
CA ALA A 22 8.07 9.23 19.17
C ALA A 22 8.31 10.02 17.87
N VAL A 23 7.22 10.48 17.26
CA VAL A 23 7.20 11.83 16.68
C VAL A 23 6.03 12.54 17.35
N HIS A 24 6.34 13.33 18.37
CA HIS A 24 5.41 14.28 18.98
C HIS A 24 5.14 15.39 17.95
N SER A 25 3.94 15.40 17.37
CA SER A 25 3.36 16.62 16.80
C SER A 25 2.22 17.03 17.73
N ASP A 26 2.21 18.29 18.17
CA ASP A 26 1.24 18.85 19.11
C ASP A 26 -0.19 18.35 18.88
N ASP A 27 -0.65 17.52 19.80
CA ASP A 27 -1.87 16.71 19.77
C ASP A 27 -3.10 17.53 20.21
N ASN A 28 -3.22 18.78 19.75
CA ASN A 28 -4.27 19.71 20.23
C ASN A 28 -5.53 19.75 19.35
N SER A 29 -5.54 19.10 18.18
CA SER A 29 -6.74 19.02 17.35
C SER A 29 -7.71 17.96 17.87
N ASN A 30 -8.87 18.41 18.33
CA ASN A 30 -9.99 17.54 18.68
C ASN A 30 -10.42 16.65 17.50
N THR A 31 -10.37 17.18 16.27
CA THR A 31 -10.69 16.42 15.05
C THR A 31 -9.69 15.30 14.80
N LEU A 32 -8.39 15.56 14.95
CA LEU A 32 -7.36 14.53 14.80
C LEU A 32 -7.49 13.43 15.87
N SER A 33 -7.77 13.80 17.12
CA SER A 33 -8.01 12.83 18.21
C SER A 33 -9.22 11.95 17.93
N GLN A 34 -10.34 12.53 17.48
CA GLN A 34 -11.53 11.77 17.11
C GLN A 34 -11.29 10.86 15.89
N LEU A 35 -10.56 11.35 14.89
CA LEU A 35 -10.23 10.56 13.70
C LEU A 35 -9.39 9.34 14.07
N ARG A 36 -8.39 9.50 14.96
CA ARG A 36 -7.62 8.38 15.48
C ARG A 36 -8.49 7.40 16.27
N ALA A 37 -9.41 7.91 17.09
CA ALA A 37 -10.33 7.06 17.85
C ALA A 37 -11.24 6.23 16.93
N ASP A 38 -11.80 6.83 15.88
CA ASP A 38 -12.65 6.14 14.91
C ASP A 38 -11.84 5.08 14.12
N LEU A 39 -10.63 5.41 13.66
CA LEU A 39 -9.74 4.47 12.97
C LEU A 39 -9.25 3.32 13.87
N SER A 40 -9.05 3.58 15.17
CA SER A 40 -8.58 2.58 16.13
C SER A 40 -9.59 1.46 16.41
N GLN A 41 -10.83 1.61 15.97
CA GLN A 41 -11.85 0.55 16.04
C GLN A 41 -11.55 -0.61 15.07
N GLY A 42 -10.51 -0.50 14.24
CA GLY A 42 -10.07 -1.58 13.36
C GLY A 42 -10.97 -1.79 12.15
N GLN A 43 -11.87 -0.83 11.84
CA GLN A 43 -12.75 -0.85 10.67
C GLN A 43 -13.11 0.59 10.27
N LEU A 44 -13.46 0.81 9.00
CA LEU A 44 -13.87 2.14 8.52
C LEU A 44 -15.30 2.54 8.94
N GLY A 45 -16.07 1.64 9.54
CA GLY A 45 -17.49 1.86 9.84
C GLY A 45 -17.77 3.12 10.67
N ALA A 46 -17.00 3.36 11.72
CA ALA A 46 -17.17 4.55 12.56
C ALA A 46 -16.87 5.86 11.80
N LEU A 47 -15.81 5.85 10.98
CA LEU A 47 -15.45 6.99 10.13
C LEU A 47 -16.55 7.29 9.11
N LEU A 48 -17.16 6.26 8.52
CA LEU A 48 -18.24 6.46 7.55
C LEU A 48 -19.53 6.97 8.19
N GLN A 49 -19.76 6.69 9.48
CA GLN A 49 -20.89 7.26 10.22
C GLN A 49 -20.77 8.77 10.44
N ARG A 50 -19.59 9.37 10.18
CA ARG A 50 -19.36 10.82 10.27
C ARG A 50 -19.81 11.59 9.02
N GLN A 51 -20.45 10.94 8.04
CA GLN A 51 -20.82 11.56 6.78
C GLN A 51 -22.15 12.32 6.87
N ASP A 52 -22.19 13.51 6.27
CA ASP A 52 -23.42 14.32 6.11
C ASP A 52 -23.91 14.37 4.64
N ILE A 53 -23.15 13.78 3.72
CA ILE A 53 -23.52 13.79 2.30
C ILE A 53 -24.50 12.66 2.01
N VAL A 54 -25.77 13.05 1.87
CA VAL A 54 -26.94 12.34 1.28
C VAL A 54 -26.98 10.83 1.55
N PRO A 55 -28.03 10.30 2.22
CA PRO A 55 -28.15 8.87 2.48
C PRO A 55 -28.26 8.08 1.17
N LEU A 56 -27.14 7.60 0.66
CA LEU A 56 -27.12 6.33 -0.03
C LEU A 56 -27.56 5.30 1.02
N PRO A 57 -28.56 4.45 0.74
CA PRO A 57 -29.06 3.51 1.73
C PRO A 57 -27.87 2.75 2.33
N ALA A 58 -27.79 2.67 3.66
CA ALA A 58 -26.68 1.97 4.30
C ALA A 58 -26.57 0.52 3.77
N SER A 59 -27.68 -0.11 3.37
CA SER A 59 -27.69 -1.41 2.68
C SER A 59 -26.98 -1.44 1.33
N THR A 60 -26.91 -0.30 0.65
CA THR A 60 -26.21 -0.09 -0.63
C THR A 60 -24.71 -0.01 -0.36
N ILE A 61 -24.21 0.89 0.50
CA ILE A 61 -22.76 1.04 0.71
C ILE A 61 -22.14 -0.02 1.66
N LYS A 62 -22.86 -0.53 2.66
CA LYS A 62 -22.32 -1.39 3.74
C LYS A 62 -21.66 -2.70 3.25
N PRO A 63 -22.11 -3.36 2.18
CA PRO A 63 -21.38 -4.48 1.58
C PRO A 63 -20.10 -4.06 0.85
N TRP A 64 -19.96 -2.78 0.47
CA TRP A 64 -18.90 -2.27 -0.41
C TRP A 64 -17.84 -1.45 0.30
N VAL A 65 -18.20 -0.82 1.41
CA VAL A 65 -17.27 -0.61 2.52
C VAL A 65 -17.51 -1.71 3.52
N GLN A 66 -17.23 -2.94 3.08
CA GLN A 66 -17.14 -4.07 3.98
C GLN A 66 -16.34 -3.64 5.20
N ALA A 67 -16.77 -4.13 6.36
CA ALA A 67 -15.98 -4.13 7.58
C ALA A 67 -14.71 -4.96 7.33
N GLN A 68 -13.80 -4.42 6.52
CA GLN A 68 -12.50 -4.99 6.33
C GLN A 68 -11.76 -4.72 7.63
N PRO A 69 -11.30 -5.78 8.31
CA PRO A 69 -10.48 -5.60 9.48
C PRO A 69 -9.22 -4.84 9.06
N ILE A 70 -8.95 -3.75 9.76
CA ILE A 70 -7.72 -2.99 9.69
C ILE A 70 -6.86 -3.50 10.83
N ASP A 71 -5.68 -4.03 10.50
CA ASP A 71 -4.71 -4.49 11.50
C ASP A 71 -4.05 -3.29 12.20
N ARG A 72 -3.62 -2.31 11.41
CA ARG A 72 -3.02 -1.07 11.89
C ARG A 72 -3.23 0.07 10.90
N PHE A 73 -3.09 1.30 11.36
CA PHE A 73 -3.14 2.50 10.53
C PHE A 73 -2.05 3.50 10.91
N ALA A 74 -1.78 4.44 10.01
CA ALA A 74 -0.98 5.62 10.29
C ALA A 74 -1.62 6.85 9.63
N ILE A 75 -1.68 7.97 10.35
CA ILE A 75 -2.01 9.28 9.75
C ILE A 75 -0.68 9.93 9.37
N THR A 76 -0.42 10.06 8.08
CA THR A 76 0.88 10.46 7.49
C THR A 76 0.90 11.92 7.05
N GLY A 77 -0.23 12.60 7.18
CA GLY A 77 -0.34 14.05 7.09
C GLY A 77 -1.71 14.49 7.59
N PHE A 78 -1.76 15.61 8.28
CA PHE A 78 -2.99 16.19 8.78
C PHE A 78 -2.90 17.70 8.70
N ASN A 79 -3.89 18.32 8.09
CA ASN A 79 -4.04 19.77 8.03
C ASN A 79 -5.46 20.14 8.45
N GLU A 80 -5.59 21.19 9.25
CA GLU A 80 -6.87 21.69 9.74
C GLU A 80 -6.91 23.22 9.65
N SER A 81 -8.10 23.73 9.37
CA SER A 81 -8.50 25.13 9.43
C SER A 81 -9.91 25.19 10.01
N ASP A 82 -10.40 26.37 10.41
CA ASP A 82 -11.71 26.53 11.07
C ASP A 82 -12.92 25.93 10.32
N SER A 83 -12.80 25.72 9.01
CA SER A 83 -13.90 25.21 8.17
C SER A 83 -13.62 23.86 7.53
N ARG A 84 -12.36 23.41 7.50
CA ARG A 84 -11.95 22.22 6.73
C ARG A 84 -10.76 21.52 7.36
N PHE A 85 -10.77 20.19 7.33
CA PHE A 85 -9.61 19.35 7.55
C PHE A 85 -9.33 18.43 6.36
N ALA A 86 -8.08 18.00 6.23
CA ALA A 86 -7.68 16.92 5.35
C ALA A 86 -6.66 16.03 6.06
N ALA A 87 -6.86 14.71 5.97
CA ALA A 87 -5.97 13.72 6.54
C ALA A 87 -5.52 12.72 5.46
N ARG A 88 -4.23 12.39 5.43
CA ARG A 88 -3.68 11.27 4.68
C ARG A 88 -3.52 10.10 5.61
N VAL A 89 -4.09 8.97 5.25
CA VAL A 89 -4.15 7.77 6.08
C VAL A 89 -3.61 6.59 5.30
N ARG A 90 -2.70 5.85 5.91
CA ARG A 90 -2.24 4.55 5.42
C ARG A 90 -2.89 3.47 6.27
N LEU A 91 -3.53 2.51 5.61
CA LEU A 91 -4.16 1.35 6.21
C LEU A 91 -3.34 0.09 5.93
N HIS A 92 -3.32 -0.82 6.90
CA HIS A 92 -2.72 -2.14 6.76
C HIS A 92 -3.78 -3.18 7.07
N PHE A 93 -3.86 -4.20 6.22
CA PHE A 93 -4.83 -5.27 6.33
C PHE A 93 -4.15 -6.55 6.85
N PRO A 94 -4.90 -7.48 7.47
CA PRO A 94 -4.35 -8.72 8.02
C PRO A 94 -3.65 -9.64 7.02
N ASP A 95 -3.95 -9.51 5.72
CA ASP A 95 -3.29 -10.25 4.64
C ASP A 95 -1.95 -9.61 4.21
N GLY A 96 -1.55 -8.51 4.85
CA GLY A 96 -0.35 -7.75 4.52
C GLY A 96 -0.53 -6.70 3.43
N ALA A 97 -1.73 -6.59 2.84
CA ALA A 97 -2.02 -5.52 1.89
C ALA A 97 -2.04 -4.15 2.57
N ILE A 98 -1.79 -3.10 1.79
CA ILE A 98 -1.89 -1.72 2.24
C ILE A 98 -2.82 -0.92 1.32
N SER A 99 -3.45 0.11 1.88
CA SER A 99 -4.17 1.13 1.11
C SER A 99 -3.82 2.51 1.65
N PHE A 100 -3.91 3.51 0.78
CA PHE A 100 -3.80 4.91 1.17
C PHE A 100 -5.14 5.59 0.93
N LEU A 101 -5.60 6.36 1.91
CA LEU A 101 -6.79 7.16 1.84
C LEU A 101 -6.46 8.63 2.06
N ARG A 102 -7.19 9.51 1.38
CA ARG A 102 -7.32 10.92 1.77
C ARG A 102 -8.73 11.13 2.30
N LEU A 103 -8.83 11.69 3.49
CA LEU A 103 -10.08 12.01 4.17
C LEU A 103 -10.22 13.51 4.22
N GLU A 104 -11.40 14.03 3.91
CA GLU A 104 -11.70 15.46 3.98
C GLU A 104 -13.01 15.69 4.72
N GLY A 105 -13.10 16.83 5.39
CA GLY A 105 -14.28 17.13 6.18
C GLY A 105 -14.28 18.49 6.83
N ALA A 106 -15.28 18.73 7.66
CA ALA A 106 -15.41 19.92 8.50
C ALA A 106 -15.08 19.57 9.95
N PRO A 107 -14.21 20.37 10.62
CA PRO A 107 -14.00 20.24 12.05
C PRO A 107 -15.29 20.55 12.81
N ALA A 108 -15.65 19.67 13.73
CA ALA A 108 -16.80 19.81 14.62
C ALA A 108 -16.64 18.82 15.79
N ASN A 109 -17.61 18.79 16.71
CA ASN A 109 -17.68 17.80 17.77
C ASN A 109 -19.03 17.08 17.77
N PRO A 110 -19.16 15.92 17.10
CA PRO A 110 -18.10 15.24 16.33
C PRO A 110 -17.79 15.90 14.98
N TYR A 111 -16.62 15.62 14.41
CA TYR A 111 -16.28 16.08 13.05
C TYR A 111 -17.21 15.47 12.00
N THR A 112 -17.31 16.13 10.85
CA THR A 112 -18.07 15.64 9.69
C THR A 112 -17.12 15.28 8.56
N LEU A 113 -17.24 14.06 8.02
CA LEU A 113 -16.55 13.64 6.81
C LEU A 113 -17.36 14.08 5.58
N THR A 114 -16.75 14.89 4.72
CA THR A 114 -17.36 15.36 3.47
C THR A 114 -16.76 14.68 2.25
N ASP A 115 -15.61 14.01 2.36
CA ASP A 115 -15.10 13.22 1.25
C ASP A 115 -14.12 12.17 1.74
N TRP A 116 -13.95 11.13 0.93
CA TRP A 116 -12.75 10.31 1.00
C TRP A 116 -12.36 9.83 -0.39
N TYR A 117 -11.05 9.68 -0.57
CA TYR A 117 -10.43 9.20 -1.80
C TYR A 117 -9.54 8.00 -1.50
N ASP A 118 -9.80 6.88 -2.17
CA ASP A 118 -8.94 5.69 -2.17
C ASP A 118 -7.87 5.83 -3.25
N TYR A 119 -6.60 5.95 -2.85
CA TYR A 119 -5.52 5.97 -3.82
C TYR A 119 -5.30 4.61 -4.48
N SER A 120 -5.77 3.49 -3.90
CA SER A 120 -5.60 2.16 -4.50
C SER A 120 -6.34 2.04 -5.83
N SER A 121 -7.60 2.47 -5.88
CA SER A 121 -8.47 2.38 -7.07
C SER A 121 -8.77 3.73 -7.72
N GLY A 122 -8.53 4.83 -7.03
CA GLY A 122 -8.96 6.17 -7.40
C GLY A 122 -10.42 6.48 -7.06
N MET A 123 -11.04 5.64 -6.25
CA MET A 123 -12.44 5.78 -5.84
C MET A 123 -12.63 7.02 -4.97
N ARG A 124 -13.66 7.82 -5.27
CA ARG A 124 -13.99 9.03 -4.53
C ARG A 124 -15.43 9.00 -4.09
N LEU A 125 -15.69 9.27 -2.81
CA LEU A 125 -17.04 9.23 -2.26
C LEU A 125 -17.96 10.23 -2.96
N THR A 126 -17.55 11.48 -3.07
CA THR A 126 -18.35 12.54 -3.70
C THR A 126 -18.74 12.19 -5.14
N ALA A 127 -17.80 11.64 -5.92
CA ALA A 127 -18.08 11.19 -7.28
C ALA A 127 -19.10 10.03 -7.34
N LEU A 128 -19.08 9.12 -6.35
CA LEU A 128 -20.10 8.06 -6.26
C LEU A 128 -21.48 8.63 -5.91
N LEU A 129 -21.52 9.64 -5.05
CA LEU A 129 -22.74 10.29 -4.62
C LEU A 129 -23.39 11.09 -5.75
N GLU A 130 -22.59 11.70 -6.62
CA GLU A 130 -23.06 12.35 -7.85
C GLU A 130 -23.77 11.35 -8.79
N GLU A 131 -23.35 10.09 -8.81
CA GLU A 131 -24.02 8.99 -9.53
C GLU A 131 -25.28 8.48 -8.81
N GLY A 132 -25.65 9.04 -7.65
CA GLY A 132 -26.71 8.52 -6.77
C GLY A 132 -28.06 8.31 -7.45
N ARG A 133 -28.48 9.22 -8.33
CA ARG A 133 -29.72 9.05 -9.12
C ARG A 133 -29.66 7.84 -10.04
N TRP A 134 -28.50 7.61 -10.67
CA TRP A 134 -28.32 6.45 -11.53
C TRP A 134 -28.22 5.16 -10.71
N LEU A 135 -27.51 5.16 -9.59
CA LEU A 135 -27.42 4.00 -8.70
C LEU A 135 -28.79 3.52 -8.19
N GLN A 136 -29.75 4.44 -8.07
CA GLN A 136 -31.14 4.13 -7.68
C GLN A 136 -32.03 3.67 -8.84
N SER A 137 -31.60 3.85 -10.09
CA SER A 137 -32.31 3.37 -11.29
C SER A 137 -32.22 1.85 -11.45
N GLU A 138 -33.01 1.28 -12.36
CA GLU A 138 -32.95 -0.15 -12.68
C GLU A 138 -31.57 -0.58 -13.16
N ALA A 139 -30.94 0.20 -14.04
CA ALA A 139 -29.59 -0.09 -14.53
C ALA A 139 -28.53 -0.02 -13.42
N GLY A 140 -28.63 0.97 -12.53
CA GLY A 140 -27.74 1.08 -11.36
C GLY A 140 -27.91 -0.08 -10.39
N LYS A 141 -29.14 -0.50 -10.10
CA LYS A 141 -29.41 -1.68 -9.27
C LYS A 141 -28.85 -2.96 -9.91
N ALA A 142 -29.05 -3.15 -11.20
CA ALA A 142 -28.49 -4.29 -11.94
C ALA A 142 -26.95 -4.29 -11.92
N PHE A 143 -26.32 -3.12 -12.01
CA PHE A 143 -24.87 -2.98 -11.86
C PHE A 143 -24.42 -3.42 -10.47
N LEU A 144 -25.06 -2.90 -9.42
CA LEU A 144 -24.71 -3.19 -8.03
C LEU A 144 -24.94 -4.66 -7.66
N GLU A 145 -26.01 -5.27 -8.19
CA GLU A 145 -26.29 -6.70 -8.07
C GLU A 145 -25.19 -7.53 -8.75
N ALA A 146 -24.87 -7.23 -10.02
CA ALA A 146 -23.82 -7.93 -10.75
C ALA A 146 -22.44 -7.80 -10.08
N LEU A 147 -22.14 -6.62 -9.51
CA LEU A 147 -20.91 -6.36 -8.77
C LEU A 147 -20.81 -7.22 -7.50
N GLY A 148 -21.93 -7.39 -6.79
CA GLY A 148 -22.01 -8.20 -5.57
C GLY A 148 -21.97 -9.71 -5.82
N GLU A 149 -22.63 -10.19 -6.89
CA GLU A 149 -22.72 -11.62 -7.19
C GLU A 149 -21.50 -12.16 -7.93
N SER A 150 -20.99 -11.42 -8.92
CA SER A 150 -19.96 -11.92 -9.84
C SER A 150 -19.18 -10.77 -10.48
N PRO A 151 -18.24 -10.15 -9.72
CA PRO A 151 -17.43 -9.03 -10.21
C PRO A 151 -16.49 -9.40 -11.37
N ASN A 152 -16.37 -10.68 -11.72
CA ASN A 152 -15.53 -11.17 -12.81
C ASN A 152 -16.21 -11.13 -14.19
N GLN A 153 -17.49 -10.73 -14.29
CA GLN A 153 -18.23 -10.79 -15.54
C GLN A 153 -18.11 -9.50 -16.37
N ALA A 154 -17.97 -9.65 -17.69
CA ALA A 154 -18.03 -8.52 -18.65
C ALA A 154 -19.32 -7.71 -18.55
N ARG A 155 -20.39 -8.31 -18.02
CA ARG A 155 -21.65 -7.63 -17.70
C ARG A 155 -21.44 -6.42 -16.79
N VAL A 156 -20.52 -6.49 -15.82
CA VAL A 156 -20.23 -5.38 -14.90
C VAL A 156 -19.67 -4.17 -15.66
N ALA A 157 -18.74 -4.41 -16.60
CA ALA A 157 -18.20 -3.37 -17.46
C ALA A 157 -19.27 -2.67 -18.31
N ASN A 158 -20.15 -3.47 -18.95
CA ASN A 158 -21.20 -2.95 -19.82
C ASN A 158 -22.21 -2.09 -19.03
N LEU A 159 -22.56 -2.51 -17.82
CA LEU A 159 -23.50 -1.77 -16.97
C LEU A 159 -22.91 -0.46 -16.44
N ALA A 160 -21.58 -0.40 -16.25
CA ALA A 160 -20.86 0.80 -15.81
C ALA A 160 -20.27 1.63 -16.96
N GLN A 161 -20.55 1.29 -18.22
CA GLN A 161 -19.93 1.95 -19.36
C GLN A 161 -20.17 3.46 -19.36
N GLY A 162 -19.09 4.23 -19.52
CA GLY A 162 -19.14 5.70 -19.51
C GLY A 162 -19.39 6.33 -18.14
N ARG A 163 -19.32 5.54 -17.05
CA ARG A 163 -19.52 6.01 -15.67
C ARG A 163 -18.24 5.84 -14.86
N PRO A 164 -17.38 6.87 -14.80
CA PRO A 164 -16.08 6.78 -14.15
C PRO A 164 -16.15 6.31 -12.69
N ALA A 165 -17.09 6.81 -11.89
CA ALA A 165 -17.20 6.43 -10.48
C ALA A 165 -17.69 4.99 -10.30
N ALA A 166 -18.56 4.49 -11.18
CA ALA A 166 -18.99 3.09 -11.18
C ALA A 166 -17.85 2.14 -11.59
N LEU A 167 -17.06 2.53 -12.60
CA LEU A 167 -15.88 1.76 -13.03
C LEU A 167 -14.81 1.70 -11.93
N LYS A 168 -14.57 2.81 -11.22
CA LYS A 168 -13.67 2.85 -10.06
C LYS A 168 -14.18 2.02 -8.88
N LEU A 169 -15.50 2.03 -8.66
CA LEU A 169 -16.13 1.16 -7.67
C LEU A 169 -15.92 -0.32 -8.01
N TRP A 170 -16.06 -0.69 -9.29
CA TRP A 170 -15.78 -2.04 -9.73
C TRP A 170 -14.30 -2.42 -9.53
N LEU A 171 -13.36 -1.55 -9.91
CA LEU A 171 -11.94 -1.78 -9.67
C LEU A 171 -11.65 -1.99 -8.19
N THR A 172 -12.22 -1.17 -7.31
CA THR A 172 -12.06 -1.30 -5.85
C THR A 172 -12.44 -2.70 -5.35
N GLN A 173 -13.52 -3.28 -5.88
CA GLN A 173 -13.95 -4.63 -5.50
C GLN A 173 -13.02 -5.74 -6.02
N CYS A 174 -12.26 -5.43 -7.06
CA CYS A 174 -11.42 -6.36 -7.78
C CYS A 174 -9.94 -6.30 -7.39
N LEU A 175 -9.50 -5.27 -6.64
CA LEU A 175 -8.12 -5.16 -6.18
C LEU A 175 -7.68 -6.45 -5.46
N GLY A 176 -6.54 -7.01 -5.89
CA GLY A 176 -5.98 -8.26 -5.36
C GLY A 176 -6.74 -9.52 -5.75
N LYS A 177 -7.82 -9.42 -6.55
CA LYS A 177 -8.65 -10.56 -6.98
C LYS A 177 -8.47 -10.84 -8.48
N PRO A 178 -8.84 -12.03 -8.96
CA PRO A 178 -8.73 -12.37 -10.39
C PRO A 178 -9.41 -11.40 -11.37
N CYS A 179 -10.45 -10.65 -10.95
CA CYS A 179 -11.08 -9.65 -11.82
C CYS A 179 -10.30 -8.34 -11.97
N GLU A 180 -9.26 -8.08 -11.17
CA GLU A 180 -8.51 -6.81 -11.23
C GLU A 180 -8.08 -6.49 -12.65
N ARG A 181 -7.52 -7.48 -13.35
CA ARG A 181 -7.05 -7.34 -14.73
C ARG A 181 -8.13 -6.84 -15.67
N ILE A 182 -9.35 -7.39 -15.56
CA ILE A 182 -10.48 -7.01 -16.42
C ILE A 182 -11.00 -5.62 -16.02
N ALA A 183 -11.11 -5.34 -14.71
CA ALA A 183 -11.59 -4.05 -14.22
C ALA A 183 -10.65 -2.89 -14.60
N VAL A 184 -9.33 -3.13 -14.59
CA VAL A 184 -8.30 -2.16 -14.99
C VAL A 184 -8.42 -1.81 -16.47
N GLU A 185 -8.67 -2.79 -17.35
CA GLU A 185 -8.82 -2.59 -18.80
C GLU A 185 -9.99 -1.66 -19.17
N HIS A 186 -10.97 -1.50 -18.28
CA HIS A 186 -12.13 -0.64 -18.47
C HIS A 186 -12.05 0.71 -17.75
N GLN A 187 -10.97 1.00 -17.03
CA GLN A 187 -10.82 2.31 -16.41
C GLN A 187 -10.62 3.40 -17.47
N LEU A 188 -11.24 4.55 -17.22
CA LEU A 188 -11.06 5.74 -18.04
C LEU A 188 -9.78 6.48 -17.59
N GLU A 189 -9.17 7.21 -18.52
CA GLU A 189 -8.02 8.05 -18.21
C GLU A 189 -8.37 9.05 -17.10
N SER A 190 -7.43 9.27 -16.19
CA SER A 190 -7.60 10.19 -15.08
C SER A 190 -6.24 10.73 -14.67
N GLU A 191 -6.20 12.02 -14.40
CA GLU A 191 -5.01 12.73 -13.88
C GLU A 191 -4.85 12.56 -12.36
N GLN A 192 -5.80 11.90 -11.70
CA GLN A 192 -5.75 11.71 -10.26
C GLN A 192 -4.71 10.64 -9.88
N PRO A 193 -3.94 10.84 -8.80
CA PRO A 193 -2.97 9.86 -8.32
C PRO A 193 -3.64 8.54 -7.96
N MET A 194 -3.19 7.45 -8.58
CA MET A 194 -3.72 6.12 -8.31
C MET A 194 -2.60 5.07 -8.33
N VAL A 195 -2.55 4.24 -7.29
CA VAL A 195 -1.56 3.16 -7.12
C VAL A 195 -1.67 2.13 -8.26
N TRP A 196 -2.86 1.83 -8.75
CA TRP A 196 -2.99 0.88 -9.87
C TRP A 196 -2.34 1.40 -11.17
N LEU A 197 -2.31 2.73 -11.39
CA LEU A 197 -1.57 3.32 -12.53
C LEU A 197 -0.06 3.14 -12.37
N LEU A 198 0.46 3.32 -11.16
CA LEU A 198 1.86 3.04 -10.83
C LEU A 198 2.21 1.57 -11.09
N ARG A 199 1.37 0.64 -10.59
CA ARG A 199 1.51 -0.80 -10.83
C ARG A 199 1.57 -1.10 -12.32
N ARG A 200 0.64 -0.53 -13.11
CA ARG A 200 0.58 -0.69 -14.56
C ARG A 200 1.83 -0.13 -15.25
N ALA A 201 2.30 1.04 -14.83
CA ALA A 201 3.49 1.67 -15.39
C ALA A 201 4.72 0.79 -15.19
N ILE A 202 4.92 0.26 -13.98
CA ILE A 202 5.99 -0.71 -13.67
C ILE A 202 5.83 -1.98 -14.51
N ALA A 203 4.64 -2.57 -14.56
CA ALA A 203 4.37 -3.79 -15.33
C ALA A 203 4.66 -3.62 -16.83
N SER A 204 4.38 -2.45 -17.39
CA SER A 204 4.59 -2.14 -18.81
C SER A 204 6.06 -1.95 -19.20
N GLY A 205 6.92 -1.67 -18.22
CA GLY A 205 8.30 -1.33 -18.49
C GLY A 205 8.53 0.12 -18.97
N GLY A 206 7.55 1.00 -18.84
CA GLY A 206 7.65 2.40 -19.29
C GLY A 206 8.24 3.31 -18.22
N MET A 207 9.55 3.60 -18.27
CA MET A 207 10.24 4.42 -17.26
C MET A 207 9.63 5.83 -17.10
N ASP A 208 9.31 6.51 -18.19
CA ASP A 208 8.73 7.86 -18.14
C ASP A 208 7.33 7.85 -17.49
N GLN A 209 6.52 6.86 -17.83
CA GLN A 209 5.20 6.67 -17.23
C GLN A 209 5.33 6.33 -15.75
N TYR A 210 6.27 5.45 -15.39
CA TYR A 210 6.56 5.12 -13.99
C TYR A 210 6.93 6.38 -13.21
N GLN A 211 7.89 7.17 -13.70
CA GLN A 211 8.37 8.37 -13.01
C GLN A 211 7.24 9.38 -12.82
N GLN A 212 6.42 9.60 -13.85
CA GLN A 212 5.25 10.48 -13.76
C GLN A 212 4.27 10.01 -12.67
N GLN A 213 3.93 8.72 -12.64
CA GLN A 213 2.99 8.18 -11.65
C GLN A 213 3.59 8.19 -10.23
N HIS A 214 4.88 7.88 -10.10
CA HIS A 214 5.62 7.96 -8.85
C HIS A 214 5.60 9.39 -8.29
N ASP A 215 5.99 10.39 -9.09
CA ASP A 215 6.05 11.80 -8.65
C ASP A 215 4.67 12.33 -8.25
N THR A 216 3.63 11.91 -8.97
CA THR A 216 2.23 12.29 -8.67
C THR A 216 1.79 11.68 -7.33
N LEU A 217 2.09 10.40 -7.08
CA LEU A 217 1.78 9.73 -5.83
C LEU A 217 2.62 10.26 -4.66
N LEU A 218 3.91 10.51 -4.86
CA LEU A 218 4.81 11.08 -3.87
C LEU A 218 4.33 12.48 -3.43
N THR A 219 3.88 13.30 -4.39
CA THR A 219 3.28 14.62 -4.10
C THR A 219 2.02 14.47 -3.24
N ALA A 220 1.17 13.50 -3.56
CA ALA A 220 -0.11 13.31 -2.87
C ALA A 220 0.05 12.68 -1.48
N LEU A 221 0.89 11.65 -1.36
CA LEU A 221 1.07 10.84 -0.15
C LEU A 221 2.18 11.36 0.77
N GLY A 222 3.11 12.18 0.24
CA GLY A 222 4.39 12.49 0.88
C GLY A 222 5.41 11.38 0.68
N ASP A 223 6.62 11.55 1.23
CA ASP A 223 7.68 10.52 1.24
C ASP A 223 7.34 9.40 2.23
N ASP A 224 6.23 8.71 1.98
CA ASP A 224 5.75 7.60 2.78
C ASP A 224 6.56 6.33 2.43
N PRO A 225 7.22 5.67 3.41
CA PRO A 225 8.07 4.50 3.13
C PRO A 225 7.32 3.30 2.56
N TYR A 226 6.00 3.23 2.76
CA TYR A 226 5.20 2.12 2.25
C TYR A 226 4.82 2.31 0.78
N LEU A 227 4.91 3.53 0.22
CA LEU A 227 4.84 3.71 -1.24
C LEU A 227 6.06 3.05 -1.89
N TRP A 228 7.26 3.33 -1.37
CA TRP A 228 8.50 2.68 -1.82
C TRP A 228 8.48 1.17 -1.62
N TRP A 229 7.99 0.69 -0.46
CA TRP A 229 7.85 -0.74 -0.23
C TRP A 229 6.97 -1.40 -1.28
N LEU A 230 5.83 -0.76 -1.60
CA LEU A 230 4.87 -1.25 -2.59
C LEU A 230 5.48 -1.29 -4.00
N GLU A 231 6.20 -0.25 -4.40
CA GLU A 231 6.94 -0.23 -5.67
C GLU A 231 7.98 -1.34 -5.74
N GLY A 232 8.66 -1.63 -4.63
CA GLY A 232 9.57 -2.77 -4.53
C GLY A 232 8.88 -4.12 -4.75
N GLN A 233 7.66 -4.30 -4.21
CA GLN A 233 6.88 -5.51 -4.46
C GLN A 233 6.54 -5.64 -5.94
N TYR A 234 6.09 -4.55 -6.57
CA TYR A 234 5.79 -4.54 -8.01
C TYR A 234 7.06 -4.76 -8.87
N ALA A 235 8.20 -4.21 -8.45
CA ALA A 235 9.48 -4.41 -9.13
C ALA A 235 9.88 -5.89 -9.13
N LEU A 236 9.68 -6.60 -8.02
CA LEU A 236 9.93 -8.03 -7.92
C LEU A 236 8.93 -8.82 -8.77
N GLU A 237 7.63 -8.50 -8.67
CA GLU A 237 6.55 -9.15 -9.42
C GLU A 237 6.79 -9.06 -10.94
N TYR A 238 7.16 -7.88 -11.44
CA TYR A 238 7.30 -7.59 -12.86
C TYR A 238 8.75 -7.60 -13.35
N GLN A 239 9.69 -8.08 -12.54
CA GLN A 239 11.13 -8.20 -12.87
C GLN A 239 11.79 -6.86 -13.28
N GLN A 240 11.37 -5.75 -12.66
CA GLN A 240 11.87 -4.39 -12.92
C GLN A 240 12.90 -3.89 -11.89
N CYS A 241 13.49 -4.78 -11.10
CA CYS A 241 14.47 -4.39 -10.08
C CYS A 241 15.73 -3.72 -10.65
N ALA A 242 16.00 -3.83 -11.96
CA ALA A 242 17.10 -3.11 -12.59
C ALA A 242 16.95 -1.58 -12.50
N TRP A 243 15.73 -1.07 -12.46
CA TRP A 243 15.44 0.36 -12.34
C TRP A 243 15.27 0.80 -10.90
N LEU A 244 14.62 -0.06 -10.10
CA LEU A 244 14.16 0.31 -8.77
C LEU A 244 15.17 -0.06 -7.66
N ALA A 245 16.19 -0.87 -7.92
CA ALA A 245 17.16 -1.23 -6.88
C ALA A 245 17.88 -0.01 -6.28
N SER A 246 18.31 0.98 -7.06
CA SER A 246 18.96 2.18 -6.46
C SER A 246 17.96 3.06 -5.72
N PRO A 247 16.82 3.47 -6.33
CA PRO A 247 15.80 4.27 -5.65
C PRO A 247 15.32 3.63 -4.33
N LEU A 248 15.10 2.31 -4.30
CA LEU A 248 14.67 1.59 -3.09
C LEU A 248 15.72 1.64 -1.98
N ARG A 249 17.02 1.51 -2.31
CA ARG A 249 18.10 1.65 -1.32
C ARG A 249 18.17 3.08 -0.78
N GLU A 250 18.02 4.07 -1.65
CA GLU A 250 18.01 5.48 -1.27
C GLU A 250 16.79 5.83 -0.40
N ALA A 251 15.62 5.28 -0.71
CA ALA A 251 14.43 5.39 0.12
C ALA A 251 14.65 4.74 1.50
N TRP A 252 15.19 3.53 1.57
CA TRP A 252 15.51 2.89 2.84
C TRP A 252 16.50 3.71 3.69
N LEU A 253 17.50 4.35 3.07
CA LEU A 253 18.43 5.21 3.80
C LEU A 253 17.75 6.40 4.49
N ARG A 254 16.61 6.88 3.96
CA ARG A 254 15.78 7.93 4.57
C ARG A 254 14.81 7.38 5.63
N HIS A 255 14.41 6.11 5.52
CA HIS A 255 13.39 5.46 6.36
C HIS A 255 13.91 4.15 6.98
N GLN A 256 15.02 4.26 7.70
CA GLN A 256 15.78 3.09 8.20
C GLN A 256 15.00 2.23 9.21
N GLU A 257 13.99 2.81 9.85
CA GLU A 257 13.10 2.16 10.81
C GLU A 257 12.09 1.20 10.16
N VAL A 258 11.88 1.30 8.83
CA VAL A 258 10.89 0.48 8.12
C VAL A 258 11.55 -0.79 7.56
N LEU A 259 11.61 -1.83 8.39
CA LEU A 259 12.31 -3.08 8.06
C LEU A 259 11.76 -3.79 6.81
N VAL A 260 10.46 -3.69 6.54
CA VAL A 260 9.87 -4.27 5.33
C VAL A 260 10.39 -3.61 4.05
N LEU A 261 10.72 -2.31 4.09
CA LEU A 261 11.36 -1.59 3.00
C LEU A 261 12.82 -2.05 2.81
N ALA A 262 13.52 -2.33 3.91
CA ALA A 262 14.87 -2.88 3.87
C ALA A 262 14.92 -4.22 3.13
N ASP A 263 13.97 -5.11 3.47
CA ASP A 263 13.88 -6.45 2.87
C ASP A 263 13.59 -6.38 1.36
N VAL A 264 12.59 -5.58 0.93
CA VAL A 264 12.28 -5.48 -0.49
C VAL A 264 13.39 -4.79 -1.30
N ALA A 265 14.06 -3.79 -0.72
CA ALA A 265 15.24 -3.15 -1.32
C ALA A 265 16.41 -4.15 -1.46
N LEU A 266 16.59 -5.04 -0.48
CA LEU A 266 17.60 -6.09 -0.52
C LEU A 266 17.28 -7.11 -1.61
N GLN A 267 16.05 -7.64 -1.63
CA GLN A 267 15.61 -8.59 -2.65
C GLN A 267 15.77 -8.03 -4.07
N CYS A 268 15.39 -6.76 -4.30
CA CYS A 268 15.62 -6.14 -5.61
C CYS A 268 17.10 -5.94 -5.93
N THR A 269 17.93 -5.60 -4.94
CA THR A 269 19.39 -5.49 -5.12
C THR A 269 20.01 -6.85 -5.47
N LEU A 270 19.54 -7.93 -4.86
CA LEU A 270 19.99 -9.31 -5.15
C LEU A 270 19.52 -9.76 -6.54
N ASN A 271 18.33 -9.36 -6.96
CA ASN A 271 17.82 -9.64 -8.30
C ASN A 271 18.66 -8.93 -9.38
N HIS A 272 18.98 -7.65 -9.17
CA HIS A 272 19.73 -6.84 -10.13
C HIS A 272 21.25 -7.09 -10.10
N THR A 273 21.86 -7.18 -8.92
CA THR A 273 23.30 -7.32 -8.71
C THR A 273 23.61 -8.39 -7.65
N PRO A 274 23.42 -9.68 -7.97
CA PRO A 274 23.42 -10.78 -6.99
C PRO A 274 24.72 -10.95 -6.19
N GLU A 275 25.86 -10.53 -6.73
CA GLU A 275 27.17 -10.72 -6.10
C GLU A 275 27.60 -9.55 -5.20
N LYS A 276 26.88 -8.42 -5.23
CA LYS A 276 27.28 -7.20 -4.50
C LYS A 276 26.75 -7.23 -3.06
N THR A 277 27.67 -7.10 -2.10
CA THR A 277 27.38 -7.13 -0.65
C THR A 277 27.32 -5.74 -0.01
N ALA A 278 27.57 -4.66 -0.78
CA ALA A 278 27.64 -3.30 -0.28
C ALA A 278 26.35 -2.86 0.43
N PHE A 279 25.18 -3.21 -0.13
CA PHE A 279 23.91 -2.91 0.52
C PHE A 279 23.69 -3.74 1.78
N GLY A 280 24.06 -5.04 1.77
CA GLY A 280 24.06 -5.87 2.98
C GLY A 280 24.90 -5.26 4.10
N THR A 281 26.06 -4.68 3.76
CA THR A 281 26.91 -3.95 4.71
C THR A 281 26.23 -2.68 5.24
N ALA A 282 25.45 -1.97 4.41
CA ALA A 282 24.69 -0.82 4.89
C ALA A 282 23.57 -1.23 5.87
N LEU A 283 22.91 -2.37 5.62
CA LEU A 283 21.85 -2.91 6.46
C LEU A 283 22.32 -3.29 7.87
N THR A 284 23.61 -3.60 8.08
CA THR A 284 24.14 -3.98 9.41
C THR A 284 24.03 -2.86 10.45
N ARG A 285 23.77 -1.62 10.02
CA ARG A 285 23.48 -0.50 10.92
C ARG A 285 22.19 -0.69 11.72
N GLN A 286 21.23 -1.45 11.19
CA GLN A 286 19.90 -1.63 11.77
C GLN A 286 19.54 -3.10 12.00
N LEU A 287 20.12 -4.01 11.22
CA LEU A 287 19.78 -5.43 11.23
C LEU A 287 20.99 -6.27 11.62
N PRO A 288 20.80 -7.32 12.45
CA PRO A 288 21.82 -8.32 12.68
C PRO A 288 22.25 -8.98 11.36
N VAL A 289 23.54 -9.30 11.26
CA VAL A 289 24.11 -9.98 10.08
C VAL A 289 23.41 -11.32 9.81
N ALA A 290 23.02 -12.04 10.86
CA ALA A 290 22.25 -13.27 10.75
C ALA A 290 20.93 -13.05 10.00
N THR A 291 20.15 -12.04 10.39
CA THR A 291 18.88 -11.68 9.73
C THR A 291 19.08 -11.33 8.25
N ILE A 292 20.15 -10.59 7.93
CA ILE A 292 20.48 -10.25 6.54
C ILE A 292 20.82 -11.52 5.74
N MET A 293 21.63 -12.42 6.31
CA MET A 293 22.00 -13.68 5.67
C MET A 293 20.83 -14.63 5.50
N ASP A 294 19.87 -14.63 6.43
CA ASP A 294 18.63 -15.40 6.31
C ASP A 294 17.81 -14.92 5.10
N SER A 295 17.60 -13.59 4.95
CA SER A 295 16.92 -13.03 3.77
C SER A 295 17.67 -13.33 2.47
N VAL A 296 19.00 -13.23 2.45
CA VAL A 296 19.83 -13.58 1.27
C VAL A 296 19.65 -15.05 0.90
N THR A 297 19.73 -15.94 1.89
CA THR A 297 19.60 -17.39 1.69
C THR A 297 18.20 -17.75 1.20
N ALA A 298 17.16 -17.17 1.81
CA ALA A 298 15.78 -17.35 1.39
C ALA A 298 15.55 -16.87 -0.04
N PHE A 299 16.09 -15.71 -0.42
CA PHE A 299 15.98 -15.17 -1.78
C PHE A 299 16.57 -16.15 -2.81
N PHE A 300 17.83 -16.59 -2.62
CA PHE A 300 18.46 -17.49 -3.59
C PHE A 300 17.78 -18.88 -3.64
N ALA A 301 17.34 -19.39 -2.49
CA ALA A 301 16.56 -20.63 -2.42
C ALA A 301 15.24 -20.54 -3.19
N ALA A 302 14.48 -19.45 -3.03
CA ALA A 302 13.22 -19.21 -3.75
C ALA A 302 13.40 -19.15 -5.28
N HIS A 303 14.61 -18.80 -5.73
CA HIS A 303 14.97 -18.74 -7.16
C HIS A 303 15.73 -19.99 -7.65
N ASN A 304 15.81 -21.06 -6.85
CA ASN A 304 16.56 -22.28 -7.15
C ASN A 304 18.04 -22.01 -7.52
N ARG A 305 18.68 -21.08 -6.81
CA ARG A 305 20.08 -20.69 -7.01
C ARG A 305 20.87 -20.87 -5.71
N SER A 306 22.18 -21.07 -5.82
CA SER A 306 23.07 -21.06 -4.66
C SER A 306 23.42 -19.63 -4.26
N VAL A 307 23.65 -19.41 -2.96
CA VAL A 307 24.17 -18.15 -2.44
C VAL A 307 25.57 -17.90 -3.02
N PRO A 308 25.83 -16.73 -3.65
CA PRO A 308 27.15 -16.41 -4.20
C PRO A 308 28.26 -16.44 -3.15
N GLU A 309 29.47 -16.81 -3.58
CA GLU A 309 30.65 -16.92 -2.71
C GLU A 309 30.96 -15.63 -1.94
N ASN A 310 30.74 -14.47 -2.56
CA ASN A 310 30.97 -13.17 -1.93
C ASN A 310 30.05 -12.95 -0.71
N TRP A 311 28.79 -13.40 -0.78
CA TRP A 311 27.85 -13.33 0.34
C TRP A 311 28.20 -14.33 1.45
N ARG A 312 28.65 -15.54 1.08
CA ARG A 312 29.13 -16.54 2.07
C ARG A 312 30.33 -16.02 2.86
N ARG A 313 31.34 -15.48 2.17
CA ARG A 313 32.51 -14.86 2.80
C ARG A 313 32.15 -13.64 3.64
N TRP A 314 31.24 -12.80 3.14
CA TRP A 314 30.73 -11.65 3.89
C TRP A 314 30.06 -12.09 5.20
N GLY A 315 29.12 -13.04 5.16
CA GLY A 315 28.46 -13.56 6.36
C GLY A 315 29.46 -14.11 7.38
N GLN A 316 30.45 -14.91 6.93
CA GLN A 316 31.50 -15.45 7.81
C GLN A 316 32.34 -14.36 8.47
N THR A 317 32.72 -13.32 7.71
CA THR A 317 33.55 -12.21 8.20
C THR A 317 32.87 -11.44 9.33
N TYR A 318 31.55 -11.21 9.21
CA TYR A 318 30.79 -10.41 10.17
C TYR A 318 30.18 -11.23 11.31
N LEU A 319 30.04 -12.55 11.17
CA LEU A 319 29.54 -13.45 12.22
C LEU A 319 30.66 -14.06 13.08
N SER A 320 31.93 -13.98 12.63
CA SER A 320 33.05 -14.45 13.43
C SER A 320 33.25 -13.52 14.63
N PRO A 321 33.23 -14.02 15.88
CA PRO A 321 33.63 -13.21 17.03
C PRO A 321 35.09 -12.80 16.81
N ILE A 322 35.38 -11.51 16.88
CA ILE A 322 36.75 -11.04 17.03
C ILE A 322 37.25 -11.71 18.33
N PRO A 323 38.24 -12.61 18.31
CA PRO A 323 38.76 -13.14 19.55
C PRO A 323 39.26 -11.95 20.37
N PRO A 324 39.05 -11.92 21.70
CA PRO A 324 39.68 -10.90 22.53
C PRO A 324 41.17 -10.92 22.19
N SER A 325 41.69 -9.78 21.77
CA SER A 325 43.13 -9.60 21.55
C SER A 325 43.82 -10.05 22.82
N ASP A 326 44.60 -11.13 22.72
CA ASP A 326 45.43 -11.63 23.80
C ASP A 326 46.22 -10.46 24.40
N GLN A 327 45.86 -10.08 25.63
CA GLN A 327 46.75 -9.37 26.52
C GLN A 327 47.66 -10.42 27.15
N GLU A 328 48.75 -10.78 26.47
CA GLU A 328 49.99 -11.24 27.11
C GLU A 328 51.23 -10.74 26.34
#